data_AF-A0A066RZV2-F1
#
_entry.id   AF-A0A066RZV2-F1
#
_cell.length_a   1.000
_cell.length_b   1.000
_cell.length_c   1.000
_cell.angle_alpha   90.00
_cell.angle_beta   90.00
_cell.angle_gamma   90.00
#
_symmetry.space_group_name_H-M   'P 1'
#
loop_
_entity.id
_entity.type
_entity.pdbx_description
1 polymer ?
#
loop_
_entity_poly.entity_id
_entity_poly.type
_entity_poly.pdbx_seq_one_letter_code
_entity_poly.pdbx_strand_id
1 'polypeptide(L)'
;MMKIVGNWGVVVLIVLLLFGCDRSSTSQALGTLERDRITLTATATEIIRSMPVEEGQPVKAGEVLVELDTTRQIAVLAQTKAQQAKAEAYLLRLTNGERVEDIAAAKAGLEQAEARLVDAEKTYVRRERLVRQKLISVAERDNARAERDAARAAVTAARENLTKLTRGERPEDIQQAQAELEAAKANVALQQRILSDLTVVATRDGIVDSLPYNRGERVPMNAVIAVIQANTRPYARVYVPEPYRVAMLPGKQAAVHVDGVSQPFEGKLRWIATEPAFTPYYALNEDDRARLVYLAEFDLPDEARSLPSGVPVQVEMSIE
;
A
#
# COMPACT_ATOMS: atom_id res chain seq x y z
N MET A 1 -79.68 -64.63 19.00
CA MET A 1 -79.71 -63.89 17.71
C MET A 1 -79.26 -62.46 17.99
N MET A 2 -78.24 -62.00 17.26
CA MET A 2 -77.71 -60.63 17.13
C MET A 2 -78.52 -59.45 17.72
N LYS A 3 -77.81 -58.50 18.36
CA LYS A 3 -77.47 -57.20 17.73
C LYS A 3 -76.41 -56.45 18.56
N ILE A 4 -75.24 -56.31 17.96
CA ILE A 4 -74.13 -55.45 18.36
C ILE A 4 -74.53 -54.01 18.03
N VAL A 5 -74.72 -53.15 19.03
CA VAL A 5 -74.89 -51.71 18.83
C VAL A 5 -73.53 -51.07 19.07
N GLY A 6 -72.98 -50.53 17.98
CA GLY A 6 -71.59 -50.15 17.83
C GLY A 6 -71.18 -48.95 18.69
N ASN A 7 -70.03 -49.14 19.36
CA ASN A 7 -69.29 -48.17 20.14
C ASN A 7 -68.59 -47.13 19.23
N TRP A 8 -69.36 -46.36 18.46
CA TRP A 8 -68.82 -45.35 17.53
C TRP A 8 -68.42 -44.03 18.22
N GLY A 9 -68.92 -43.75 19.43
CA GLY A 9 -68.59 -42.51 20.14
C GLY A 9 -67.14 -42.44 20.65
N VAL A 10 -66.56 -43.58 21.03
CA VAL A 10 -65.21 -43.63 21.62
C VAL A 10 -64.12 -43.56 20.55
N VAL A 11 -64.38 -44.07 19.35
CA VAL A 11 -63.41 -44.04 18.23
C VAL A 11 -63.27 -42.63 17.66
N VAL A 12 -64.36 -41.85 17.60
CA VAL A 12 -64.32 -40.45 17.11
C VAL A 12 -63.58 -39.52 18.07
N LEU A 13 -63.65 -39.77 19.39
CA LEU A 13 -62.95 -38.96 20.39
C LEU A 13 -61.43 -39.21 20.41
N ILE A 14 -60.98 -40.42 20.07
CA ILE A 14 -59.55 -40.78 20.01
C ILE A 14 -58.90 -40.27 18.71
N VAL A 15 -59.65 -40.21 17.59
CA VAL A 15 -59.14 -39.64 16.33
C VAL A 15 -58.96 -38.12 16.40
N LEU A 16 -59.73 -37.41 17.23
CA LEU A 16 -59.58 -35.96 17.45
C LEU A 16 -58.38 -35.58 18.34
N LEU A 17 -57.87 -36.52 19.16
CA LEU A 17 -56.66 -36.31 19.98
C LEU A 17 -55.35 -36.53 19.21
N LEU A 18 -55.41 -37.00 17.97
CA LEU A 18 -54.23 -37.22 17.11
C LEU A 18 -53.86 -36.01 16.22
N PHE A 19 -54.60 -34.90 16.29
CA PHE A 19 -54.31 -33.66 15.53
C PHE A 19 -53.54 -32.59 16.32
N GLY A 20 -52.99 -32.93 17.49
CA GLY A 20 -52.27 -32.01 18.37
C GLY A 20 -50.75 -32.08 18.23
N CYS A 21 -50.21 -32.00 17.01
CA CYS A 21 -48.83 -31.56 16.82
C CYS A 21 -48.87 -30.30 15.96
N ASP A 22 -48.96 -29.16 16.63
CA ASP A 22 -48.76 -27.87 16.02
C ASP A 22 -47.33 -27.84 15.47
N ARG A 23 -47.19 -28.06 14.15
CA ARG A 23 -45.95 -27.80 13.43
C ARG A 23 -45.81 -26.29 13.44
N SER A 24 -45.24 -25.75 14.51
CA SER A 24 -44.74 -24.39 14.52
C SER A 24 -43.71 -24.29 13.39
N SER A 25 -44.16 -23.80 12.23
CA SER A 25 -43.25 -23.38 11.18
C SER A 25 -42.43 -22.27 11.78
N THR A 26 -41.20 -22.56 12.20
CA THR A 26 -40.30 -21.58 12.78
C THR A 26 -40.05 -20.51 11.72
N SER A 27 -40.81 -19.42 11.78
CA SER A 27 -40.76 -18.27 10.86
C SER A 27 -39.64 -17.33 11.28
N GLN A 28 -38.47 -17.90 11.57
CA GLN A 28 -37.35 -17.18 12.15
C GLN A 28 -36.05 -17.66 11.51
N ALA A 29 -35.17 -16.71 11.21
CA ALA A 29 -33.78 -16.98 10.85
C ALA A 29 -32.90 -16.73 12.08
N LEU A 30 -32.10 -17.73 12.43
CA LEU A 30 -31.20 -17.67 13.59
C LEU A 30 -29.80 -17.28 13.16
N GLY A 31 -29.07 -16.61 14.05
CA GLY A 31 -27.67 -16.28 13.83
C GLY A 31 -27.04 -15.52 14.98
N THR A 32 -26.06 -14.70 14.68
CA THR A 32 -25.29 -13.93 15.67
C THR A 32 -25.23 -12.45 15.31
N LEU A 33 -25.11 -11.62 16.35
CA LEU A 33 -24.77 -10.21 16.22
C LEU A 33 -23.29 -10.09 15.88
N GLU A 34 -22.95 -9.42 14.79
CA GLU A 34 -21.57 -9.30 14.30
C GLU A 34 -21.23 -7.82 14.04
N ARG A 35 -19.94 -7.54 13.89
CA ARG A 35 -19.40 -6.24 13.48
C ARG A 35 -18.34 -6.45 12.42
N ASP A 36 -18.09 -5.41 11.64
CA ASP A 36 -16.99 -5.43 10.68
C ASP A 36 -15.67 -5.72 11.39
N ARG A 37 -14.96 -6.74 10.92
CA ARG A 37 -13.61 -7.07 11.41
C ARG A 37 -12.58 -6.51 10.43
N ILE A 38 -11.62 -5.78 10.95
CA ILE A 38 -10.46 -5.27 10.20
C ILE A 38 -9.27 -6.13 10.59
N THR A 39 -8.77 -6.87 9.61
CA THR A 39 -7.60 -7.73 9.76
C THR A 39 -6.36 -6.96 9.28
N LEU A 40 -5.39 -6.77 10.17
CA LEU A 40 -4.11 -6.16 9.88
C LEU A 40 -3.05 -7.24 9.79
N THR A 41 -2.24 -7.19 8.74
CA THR A 41 -1.20 -8.20 8.46
C THR A 41 0.20 -7.61 8.57
N ALA A 42 1.16 -8.47 8.92
CA ALA A 42 2.57 -8.09 8.93
C ALA A 42 3.09 -7.85 7.51
N THR A 43 3.71 -6.70 7.28
CA THR A 43 4.30 -6.31 5.99
C THR A 43 5.70 -6.88 5.77
N ALA A 44 6.34 -7.40 6.83
CA ALA A 44 7.66 -7.99 6.80
C ALA A 44 7.80 -9.10 7.86
N THR A 45 8.79 -9.98 7.66
CA THR A 45 9.16 -11.00 8.65
C THR A 45 10.11 -10.41 9.70
N GLU A 46 9.59 -10.02 10.86
CA GLU A 46 10.38 -9.34 11.92
C GLU A 46 9.91 -9.75 13.33
N ILE A 47 10.69 -9.37 14.35
CA ILE A 47 10.37 -9.61 15.76
C ILE A 47 9.44 -8.51 16.29
N ILE A 48 8.43 -8.88 17.09
CA ILE A 48 7.64 -7.91 17.84
C ILE A 48 8.45 -7.31 18.99
N ARG A 49 8.64 -5.99 18.97
CA ARG A 49 9.36 -5.24 20.02
C ARG A 49 8.42 -4.68 21.08
N SER A 50 7.26 -4.18 20.67
CA SER A 50 6.27 -3.63 21.60
C SER A 50 4.84 -3.92 21.12
N MET A 51 3.93 -4.03 22.09
CA MET A 51 2.49 -4.19 21.91
C MET A 51 1.82 -3.34 23.00
N PRO A 52 1.58 -2.05 22.77
CA PRO A 52 1.10 -1.13 23.79
C PRO A 52 -0.41 -1.27 24.11
N VAL A 53 -1.11 -2.17 23.39
CA VAL A 53 -2.55 -2.42 23.55
C VAL A 53 -2.80 -3.87 23.92
N GLU A 54 -3.91 -4.11 24.62
CA GLU A 54 -4.38 -5.44 25.01
C GLU A 54 -5.66 -5.83 24.25
N GLU A 55 -5.95 -7.14 24.18
CA GLU A 55 -7.22 -7.63 23.65
C GLU A 55 -8.40 -7.09 24.49
N GLY A 56 -9.48 -6.68 23.83
CA GLY A 56 -10.63 -6.03 24.44
C GLY A 56 -10.48 -4.52 24.68
N GLN A 57 -9.29 -3.94 24.44
CA GLN A 57 -9.07 -2.51 24.60
C GLN A 57 -9.68 -1.70 23.43
N PRO A 58 -10.37 -0.58 23.70
CA PRO A 58 -10.78 0.35 22.64
C PRO A 58 -9.58 1.12 22.10
N VAL A 59 -9.51 1.25 20.79
CA VAL A 59 -8.43 1.95 20.06
C VAL A 59 -9.00 2.94 19.06
N LYS A 60 -8.27 4.03 18.82
CA LYS A 60 -8.61 5.03 17.79
C LYS A 60 -7.77 4.84 16.53
N ALA A 61 -8.28 5.32 15.40
CA ALA A 61 -7.52 5.37 14.16
C ALA A 61 -6.18 6.10 14.36
N GLY A 62 -5.09 5.48 13.90
CA GLY A 62 -3.71 5.95 14.06
C GLY A 62 -3.01 5.49 15.34
N GLU A 63 -3.72 4.86 16.28
CA GLU A 63 -3.12 4.32 17.50
C GLU A 63 -2.25 3.10 17.19
N VAL A 64 -1.07 3.02 17.81
CA VAL A 64 -0.12 1.93 17.61
C VAL A 64 -0.63 0.66 18.26
N LEU A 65 -0.65 -0.44 17.50
CA LEU A 65 -1.06 -1.76 17.98
C LEU A 65 0.14 -2.66 18.23
N VAL A 66 1.07 -2.68 17.28
CA VAL A 66 2.25 -3.54 17.31
C VAL A 66 3.42 -2.84 16.63
N GLU A 67 4.59 -2.85 17.28
CA GLU A 67 5.85 -2.39 16.68
C GLU A 67 6.76 -3.57 16.39
N LEU A 68 7.14 -3.72 15.12
CA LEU A 68 8.13 -4.69 14.66
C LEU A 68 9.55 -4.14 14.77
N ASP A 69 10.55 -5.01 14.75
CA ASP A 69 11.96 -4.62 14.75
C ASP A 69 12.30 -3.78 13.52
N THR A 70 12.80 -2.57 13.76
CA THR A 70 13.13 -1.60 12.71
C THR A 70 14.62 -1.55 12.37
N THR A 71 15.47 -2.26 13.11
CA THR A 71 16.94 -2.11 13.06
C THR A 71 17.48 -2.33 11.66
N ARG A 72 17.03 -3.41 11.00
CA ARG A 72 17.45 -3.76 9.64
C ARG A 72 16.99 -2.71 8.64
N GLN A 73 15.74 -2.26 8.74
CA GLN A 73 15.17 -1.29 7.80
C GLN A 73 15.78 0.11 7.98
N ILE A 74 16.14 0.50 9.20
CA ILE A 74 16.90 1.74 9.46
C ILE A 74 18.26 1.71 8.78
N ALA A 75 18.98 0.57 8.84
CA ALA A 75 20.26 0.44 8.16
C ALA A 75 20.13 0.54 6.62
N VAL A 76 19.10 -0.10 6.04
CA VAL A 76 18.79 0.01 4.60
C VAL A 76 18.44 1.45 4.20
N LEU A 77 17.63 2.13 5.00
CA LEU A 77 17.29 3.53 4.78
C LEU A 77 18.53 4.43 4.85
N ALA A 78 19.43 4.20 5.81
CA ALA A 78 20.68 4.94 5.92
C ALA A 78 21.57 4.76 4.68
N GLN A 79 21.70 3.53 4.18
CA GLN A 79 22.41 3.24 2.93
C GLN A 79 21.78 3.98 1.73
N THR A 80 20.46 3.99 1.64
CA THR A 80 19.75 4.61 0.51
C THR A 80 19.85 6.14 0.58
N LYS A 81 19.83 6.73 1.78
CA LYS A 81 20.11 8.17 1.99
C LYS A 81 21.54 8.53 1.58
N ALA A 82 22.52 7.68 1.87
CA ALA A 82 23.89 7.90 1.41
C ALA A 82 23.99 7.87 -0.13
N GLN A 83 23.24 6.98 -0.79
CA GLN A 83 23.17 6.93 -2.25
C GLN A 83 22.50 8.19 -2.85
N GLN A 84 21.45 8.72 -2.21
CA GLN A 84 20.87 10.01 -2.57
C GLN A 84 21.90 11.14 -2.46
N ALA A 85 22.61 11.22 -1.33
CA ALA A 85 23.64 12.24 -1.11
C ALA A 85 24.77 12.16 -2.15
N LYS A 86 25.14 10.94 -2.57
CA LYS A 86 26.11 10.73 -3.66
C LYS A 86 25.60 11.29 -5.00
N ALA A 87 24.34 11.02 -5.36
CA ALA A 87 23.74 11.54 -6.59
C ALA A 87 23.62 13.07 -6.56
N GLU A 88 23.25 13.63 -5.40
CA GLU A 88 23.16 15.08 -5.18
C GLU A 88 24.53 15.76 -5.33
N ALA A 89 25.57 15.20 -4.70
CA ALA A 89 26.94 15.69 -4.84
C ALA A 89 27.46 15.59 -6.28
N TYR A 90 27.07 14.54 -7.01
CA TYR A 90 27.43 14.40 -8.42
C TYR A 90 26.78 15.47 -9.29
N LEU A 91 25.48 15.71 -9.12
CA LEU A 91 24.79 16.80 -9.81
C LEU A 91 25.41 18.16 -9.48
N LEU A 92 25.69 18.42 -8.20
CA LEU A 92 26.32 19.66 -7.76
C LEU A 92 27.68 19.87 -8.41
N ARG A 93 28.49 18.80 -8.56
CA ARG A 93 29.77 18.85 -9.28
C ARG A 93 29.58 19.28 -10.74
N LEU A 94 28.57 18.75 -11.43
CA LEU A 94 28.31 19.12 -12.82
C LEU A 94 27.84 20.59 -12.95
N THR A 95 27.01 21.06 -12.02
CA THR A 95 26.44 22.42 -12.06
C THR A 95 27.40 23.51 -11.59
N ASN A 96 28.34 23.19 -10.69
CA ASN A 96 29.35 24.15 -10.23
C ASN A 96 30.42 24.44 -11.30
N GLY A 97 30.49 23.64 -12.36
CA GLY A 97 31.46 23.78 -13.43
C GLY A 97 32.86 23.30 -13.04
N GLU A 98 33.83 23.63 -13.89
CA GLU A 98 35.23 23.23 -13.68
C GLU A 98 35.90 24.09 -12.61
N ARG A 99 36.93 23.53 -11.96
CA ARG A 99 37.72 24.24 -10.96
C ARG A 99 38.37 25.49 -11.54
N VAL A 100 38.46 26.54 -10.72
CA VAL A 100 39.06 27.83 -11.12
C VAL A 100 40.55 27.68 -11.47
N GLU A 101 41.23 26.74 -10.83
CA GLU A 101 42.62 26.39 -11.08
C GLU A 101 42.82 25.80 -12.48
N ASP A 102 41.90 24.94 -12.92
CA ASP A 102 41.93 24.30 -14.24
C ASP A 102 41.63 25.32 -15.35
N ILE A 103 40.68 26.23 -15.12
CA ILE A 103 40.40 27.35 -16.02
C ILE A 103 41.60 28.31 -16.12
N ALA A 104 42.25 28.63 -14.99
CA ALA A 104 43.43 29.48 -14.96
C ALA A 104 44.62 28.86 -15.71
N ALA A 105 44.83 27.55 -15.53
CA ALA A 105 45.85 26.81 -16.26
C ALA A 105 45.59 26.81 -17.79
N ALA A 106 44.34 26.59 -18.21
CA ALA A 106 43.96 26.65 -19.62
C ALA A 106 44.13 28.07 -20.21
N LYS A 107 43.81 29.11 -19.43
CA LYS A 107 44.03 30.51 -19.83
C LYS A 107 45.52 30.82 -20.02
N ALA A 108 46.37 30.41 -19.08
CA ALA A 108 47.82 30.57 -19.21
C ALA A 108 48.38 29.81 -20.43
N GLY A 109 47.83 28.61 -20.72
CA GLY A 109 48.17 27.85 -21.93
C GLY A 109 47.79 28.59 -23.23
N LEU A 110 46.64 29.25 -23.26
CA LEU A 110 46.24 30.11 -24.38
C LEU A 110 47.17 31.31 -24.54
N GLU A 111 47.49 32.02 -23.45
CA GLU A 111 48.41 33.16 -23.47
C GLU A 111 49.80 32.75 -23.97
N GLN A 112 50.29 31.57 -23.59
CA GLN A 112 51.54 31.01 -24.10
C GLN A 112 51.47 30.72 -25.61
N ALA A 113 50.38 30.13 -26.08
CA ALA A 113 50.19 29.83 -27.51
C ALA A 113 50.12 31.12 -28.34
N GLU A 114 49.44 32.15 -27.83
CA GLU A 114 49.32 33.46 -28.48
C GLU A 114 50.69 34.16 -28.58
N ALA A 115 51.50 34.11 -27.52
CA ALA A 115 52.86 34.66 -27.55
C ALA A 115 53.75 33.97 -28.62
N ARG A 116 53.63 32.65 -28.76
CA ARG A 116 54.36 31.88 -29.80
C ARG A 116 53.89 32.24 -31.21
N LEU A 117 52.58 32.42 -31.40
CA LEU A 117 52.04 32.87 -32.69
C LEU A 117 52.60 34.23 -33.09
N VAL A 118 52.67 35.19 -32.16
CA VAL A 118 53.22 36.53 -32.42
C VAL A 118 54.68 36.46 -32.87
N ASP A 119 55.51 35.61 -32.24
CA ASP A 119 56.90 35.43 -32.67
C ASP A 119 57.01 34.78 -34.05
N ALA A 120 56.22 33.73 -34.29
CA ALA A 120 56.18 33.03 -35.58
C ALA A 120 55.72 33.95 -36.72
N GLU A 121 54.72 34.80 -36.48
CA GLU A 121 54.25 35.82 -37.43
C GLU A 121 55.33 36.84 -37.76
N LYS A 122 55.99 37.42 -36.74
CA LYS A 122 57.10 38.35 -36.95
C LYS A 122 58.24 37.71 -37.73
N THR A 123 58.56 36.45 -37.43
CA THR A 123 59.61 35.69 -38.12
C THR A 123 59.23 35.41 -39.56
N TYR A 124 57.99 35.01 -39.84
CA TYR A 124 57.49 34.82 -41.19
C TYR A 124 57.55 36.11 -42.01
N VAL A 125 57.02 37.22 -41.51
CA VAL A 125 57.04 38.54 -42.19
C VAL A 125 58.48 38.98 -42.48
N ARG A 126 59.38 38.81 -41.51
CA ARG A 126 60.80 39.13 -41.66
C ARG A 126 61.46 38.29 -42.76
N ARG A 127 61.24 36.97 -42.77
CA ARG A 127 61.82 36.07 -43.79
C ARG A 127 61.21 36.30 -45.17
N GLU A 128 59.92 36.58 -45.25
CA GLU A 128 59.25 36.94 -46.51
C GLU A 128 59.89 38.19 -47.15
N ARG A 129 60.19 39.22 -46.34
CA ARG A 129 60.92 40.41 -46.82
C ARG A 129 62.33 40.08 -47.30
N LEU A 130 63.08 39.22 -46.59
CA LEU A 130 64.43 38.82 -46.98
C LEU A 130 64.45 37.99 -48.28
N VAL A 131 63.46 37.12 -48.50
CA VAL A 131 63.30 36.42 -49.79
C VAL A 131 63.01 37.39 -50.93
N ARG A 132 62.15 38.40 -50.73
CA ARG A 132 61.91 39.45 -51.74
C ARG A 132 63.19 40.21 -52.11
N GLN A 133 64.09 40.38 -51.14
CA GLN A 133 65.41 40.99 -51.32
C GLN A 133 66.47 40.00 -51.83
N LYS A 134 66.10 38.73 -52.10
CA LYS A 134 66.99 37.64 -52.55
C LYS A 134 68.14 37.31 -51.57
N LEU A 135 67.94 37.55 -50.28
CA LEU A 135 68.96 37.34 -49.23
C LEU A 135 68.92 35.95 -48.58
N ILE A 136 67.80 35.23 -48.71
CA ILE A 136 67.62 33.85 -48.18
C ILE A 136 66.81 32.99 -49.17
N SER A 137 66.77 31.67 -48.95
CA SER A 137 66.07 30.73 -49.84
C SER A 137 64.54 30.77 -49.68
N VAL A 138 63.83 30.30 -50.70
CA VAL A 138 62.36 30.14 -50.66
C VAL A 138 61.94 29.11 -49.61
N ALA A 139 62.72 28.04 -49.44
CA ALA A 139 62.49 27.00 -48.44
C ALA A 139 62.52 27.57 -47.01
N GLU A 140 63.43 28.52 -46.70
CA GLU A 140 63.49 29.19 -45.40
C GLU A 140 62.21 29.99 -45.07
N ARG A 141 61.58 30.61 -46.08
CA ARG A 141 60.28 31.29 -45.93
C ARG A 141 59.16 30.28 -45.75
N ASP A 142 59.16 29.20 -46.53
CA ASP A 142 58.10 28.19 -46.48
C ASP A 142 58.10 27.44 -45.15
N ASN A 143 59.27 27.16 -44.58
CA ASN A 143 59.40 26.64 -43.21
C ASN A 143 58.79 27.60 -42.18
N ALA A 144 59.12 28.90 -42.25
CA ALA A 144 58.53 29.88 -41.33
C ALA A 144 57.02 30.10 -41.53
N ARG A 145 56.53 29.93 -42.76
CA ARG A 145 55.09 29.91 -43.04
C ARG A 145 54.43 28.74 -42.32
N ALA A 146 54.99 27.55 -42.45
CA ALA A 146 54.49 26.33 -41.81
C ALA A 146 54.49 26.47 -40.28
N GLU A 147 55.57 27.00 -39.68
CA GLU A 147 55.64 27.27 -38.23
C GLU A 147 54.57 28.27 -37.77
N ARG A 148 54.34 29.34 -38.53
CA ARG A 148 53.27 30.31 -38.24
C ARG A 148 51.89 29.67 -38.33
N ASP A 149 51.64 28.88 -39.36
CA ASP A 149 50.37 28.17 -39.55
C ASP A 149 50.14 27.14 -38.42
N ALA A 150 51.19 26.43 -37.98
CA ALA A 150 51.14 25.52 -36.83
C ALA A 150 50.88 26.25 -35.51
N ALA A 151 51.57 27.37 -35.25
CA ALA A 151 51.33 28.20 -34.06
C ALA A 151 49.88 28.75 -34.03
N ARG A 152 49.33 29.11 -35.20
CA ARG A 152 47.94 29.56 -35.31
C ARG A 152 46.96 28.44 -34.96
N ALA A 153 47.20 27.23 -35.46
CA ALA A 153 46.40 26.06 -35.11
C ALA A 153 46.47 25.75 -33.59
N ALA A 154 47.64 25.92 -32.97
CA ALA A 154 47.82 25.75 -31.53
C ALA A 154 47.01 26.77 -30.70
N VAL A 155 46.95 28.04 -31.12
CA VAL A 155 46.08 29.05 -30.49
C VAL A 155 44.61 28.64 -30.58
N THR A 156 44.15 28.21 -31.74
CA THR A 156 42.76 27.72 -31.91
C THR A 156 42.49 26.55 -30.96
N ALA A 157 43.37 25.56 -30.90
CA ALA A 157 43.20 24.41 -30.02
C ALA A 157 43.15 24.82 -28.52
N ALA A 158 44.06 25.70 -28.08
CA ALA A 158 44.06 26.20 -26.71
C ALA A 158 42.80 27.01 -26.37
N ARG A 159 42.29 27.79 -27.32
CA ARG A 159 41.06 28.58 -27.16
C ARG A 159 39.83 27.69 -27.06
N GLU A 160 39.73 26.66 -27.89
CA GLU A 160 38.63 25.68 -27.81
C GLU A 160 38.68 24.90 -26.49
N ASN A 161 39.87 24.56 -25.99
CA ASN A 161 40.02 23.93 -24.68
C ASN A 161 39.52 24.84 -23.55
N LEU A 162 39.94 26.11 -23.52
CA LEU A 162 39.44 27.08 -22.54
C LEU A 162 37.92 27.28 -22.64
N THR A 163 37.39 27.32 -23.86
CA THR A 163 35.95 27.45 -24.12
C THR A 163 35.18 26.24 -23.61
N LYS A 164 35.73 25.03 -23.78
CA LYS A 164 35.15 23.79 -23.23
C LYS A 164 35.03 23.86 -21.71
N LEU A 165 36.11 24.24 -21.00
CA LEU A 165 36.09 24.31 -19.52
C LEU A 165 35.15 25.39 -19.00
N THR A 166 35.07 26.54 -19.69
CA THR A 166 34.23 27.68 -19.27
C THR A 166 32.75 27.48 -19.60
N ARG A 167 32.40 26.71 -20.64
CA ARG A 167 31.01 26.34 -20.94
C ARG A 167 30.46 25.28 -19.98
N GLY A 168 31.33 24.54 -19.30
CA GLY A 168 30.95 23.50 -18.35
C GLY A 168 30.41 22.23 -19.03
N GLU A 169 29.64 21.47 -18.26
CA GLU A 169 29.09 20.18 -18.66
C GLU A 169 27.88 20.35 -19.58
N ARG A 170 27.56 19.31 -20.36
CA ARG A 170 26.46 19.39 -21.32
C ARG A 170 25.11 19.37 -20.61
N PRO A 171 24.08 20.07 -21.15
CA PRO A 171 22.73 20.02 -20.57
C PRO A 171 22.17 18.61 -20.45
N GLU A 172 22.50 17.72 -21.40
CA GLU A 172 22.07 16.32 -21.39
C GLU A 172 22.66 15.56 -20.20
N ASP A 173 23.94 15.81 -19.86
CA ASP A 173 24.62 15.18 -18.73
C ASP A 173 24.04 15.68 -17.39
N ILE A 174 23.71 16.98 -17.30
CA ILE A 174 23.04 17.57 -16.14
C ILE A 174 21.63 16.99 -15.99
N GLN A 175 20.87 16.88 -17.07
CA GLN A 175 19.52 16.32 -17.05
C GLN A 175 19.54 14.84 -16.64
N GLN A 176 20.51 14.06 -17.10
CA GLN A 176 20.70 12.68 -16.67
C GLN A 176 20.98 12.62 -15.16
N ALA A 177 21.91 13.43 -14.64
CA ALA A 177 22.21 13.48 -13.22
C ALA A 177 21.02 13.93 -12.35
N GLN A 178 20.19 14.85 -12.86
CA GLN A 178 18.93 15.23 -12.21
C GLN A 178 17.96 14.04 -12.14
N ALA A 179 17.78 13.30 -13.24
CA ALA A 179 16.92 12.13 -13.26
C ALA A 179 17.42 11.04 -12.29
N GLU A 180 18.74 10.83 -12.20
CA GLU A 180 19.35 9.91 -11.24
C GLU A 180 19.10 10.33 -9.78
N LEU A 181 19.19 11.64 -9.49
CA LEU A 181 18.87 12.18 -8.16
C LEU A 181 17.38 11.96 -7.80
N GLU A 182 16.47 12.23 -8.74
CA GLU A 182 15.03 12.01 -8.51
C GLU A 182 14.71 10.52 -8.28
N ALA A 183 15.35 9.61 -9.03
CA ALA A 183 15.23 8.17 -8.79
C ALA A 183 15.75 7.78 -7.38
N ALA A 184 16.87 8.36 -6.95
CA ALA A 184 17.41 8.11 -5.61
C ALA A 184 16.48 8.64 -4.50
N LYS A 185 15.89 9.83 -4.67
CA LYS A 185 14.88 10.39 -3.75
C LYS A 185 13.64 9.50 -3.66
N ALA A 186 13.14 9.03 -4.80
CA ALA A 186 12.00 8.11 -4.84
C ALA A 186 12.28 6.81 -4.08
N ASN A 187 13.50 6.27 -4.20
CA ASN A 187 13.90 5.09 -3.44
C ASN A 187 13.97 5.37 -1.93
N VAL A 188 14.48 6.52 -1.50
CA VAL A 188 14.45 6.93 -0.07
C VAL A 188 13.01 6.99 0.43
N ALA A 189 12.09 7.59 -0.34
CA ALA A 189 10.67 7.64 0.03
C ALA A 189 10.05 6.25 0.17
N LEU A 190 10.37 5.32 -0.73
CA LEU A 190 9.93 3.93 -0.65
C LEU A 190 10.46 3.23 0.62
N GLN A 191 11.76 3.35 0.90
CA GLN A 191 12.35 2.72 2.10
C GLN A 191 11.82 3.34 3.41
N GLN A 192 11.48 4.63 3.39
CA GLN A 192 10.82 5.31 4.51
C GLN A 192 9.40 4.78 4.72
N ARG A 193 8.66 4.47 3.64
CA ARG A 193 7.34 3.86 3.73
C ARG A 193 7.42 2.46 4.33
N ILE A 194 8.34 1.63 3.84
CA ILE A 194 8.56 0.28 4.38
C ILE A 194 8.93 0.36 5.88
N LEU A 195 9.75 1.33 6.28
CA LEU A 195 10.07 1.56 7.69
C LEU A 195 8.82 1.92 8.51
N SER A 196 7.94 2.79 7.99
CA SER A 196 6.69 3.12 8.68
C SER A 196 5.72 1.94 8.77
N ASP A 197 5.72 1.05 7.77
CA ASP A 197 4.86 -0.14 7.73
C ASP A 197 5.25 -1.20 8.77
N LEU A 198 6.44 -1.07 9.40
CA LEU A 198 6.85 -1.90 10.54
C LEU A 198 6.15 -1.48 11.86
N THR A 199 5.47 -0.34 11.86
CA THR A 199 4.58 0.07 12.96
C THR A 199 3.14 -0.14 12.52
N VAL A 200 2.49 -1.16 13.07
CA VAL A 200 1.12 -1.50 12.75
C VAL A 200 0.19 -0.63 13.60
N VAL A 201 -0.60 0.20 12.92
CA VAL A 201 -1.56 1.12 13.54
C VAL A 201 -2.99 0.72 13.23
N ALA A 202 -3.93 1.10 14.10
CA ALA A 202 -5.35 0.96 13.82
C ALA A 202 -5.75 1.84 12.63
N THR A 203 -6.39 1.26 11.61
CA THR A 203 -6.87 2.02 10.44
C THR A 203 -8.25 2.65 10.66
N ARG A 204 -8.97 2.23 11.71
CA ARG A 204 -10.29 2.73 12.12
C ARG A 204 -10.45 2.56 13.62
N ASP A 205 -11.32 3.38 14.21
CA ASP A 205 -11.76 3.23 15.59
C ASP A 205 -12.43 1.87 15.82
N GLY A 206 -12.13 1.23 16.94
CA GLY A 206 -12.63 -0.10 17.22
C GLY A 206 -12.19 -0.64 18.57
N ILE A 207 -12.40 -1.94 18.75
CA ILE A 207 -11.94 -2.72 19.89
C ILE A 207 -10.99 -3.78 19.37
N VAL A 208 -9.85 -3.96 20.04
CA VAL A 208 -8.90 -5.02 19.69
C VAL A 208 -9.55 -6.38 19.95
N ASP A 209 -9.76 -7.15 18.89
CA ASP A 209 -10.42 -8.46 18.92
C ASP A 209 -9.43 -9.58 19.17
N SER A 210 -8.28 -9.52 18.49
CA SER A 210 -7.25 -10.55 18.61
C SER A 210 -5.86 -10.00 18.31
N LEU A 211 -4.90 -10.43 19.13
CA LEU A 211 -3.45 -10.24 18.97
C LEU A 211 -2.78 -11.62 19.03
N PRO A 212 -2.70 -12.36 17.90
CA PRO A 212 -2.33 -13.77 17.91
C PRO A 212 -0.88 -14.08 18.31
N TYR A 213 -0.03 -13.07 18.41
CA TYR A 213 1.40 -13.19 18.67
C TYR A 213 1.80 -12.45 19.93
N ASN A 214 2.87 -12.91 20.57
CA ASN A 214 3.40 -12.29 21.78
C ASN A 214 4.64 -11.42 21.50
N ARG A 215 4.90 -10.45 22.39
CA ARG A 215 6.14 -9.68 22.37
C ARG A 215 7.37 -10.61 22.42
N GLY A 216 8.31 -10.40 21.50
CA GLY A 216 9.51 -11.21 21.36
C GLY A 216 9.39 -12.35 20.33
N GLU A 217 8.17 -12.68 19.88
CA GLU A 217 7.99 -13.62 18.78
C GLU A 217 8.36 -13.00 17.43
N ARG A 218 8.73 -13.86 16.48
CA ARG A 218 8.98 -13.48 15.10
C ARG A 218 7.76 -13.80 14.25
N VAL A 219 7.16 -12.77 13.67
CA VAL A 219 5.97 -12.88 12.84
C VAL A 219 6.40 -13.04 11.39
N PRO A 220 5.85 -13.99 10.62
CA PRO A 220 6.11 -14.09 9.19
C PRO A 220 5.33 -13.04 8.40
N MET A 221 5.86 -12.63 7.25
CA MET A 221 5.15 -11.75 6.31
C MET A 221 3.76 -12.29 5.96
N ASN A 222 2.78 -11.39 5.84
CA ASN A 222 1.36 -11.64 5.58
C ASN A 222 0.59 -12.37 6.69
N ALA A 223 1.23 -12.70 7.83
CA ALA A 223 0.47 -13.21 8.96
C ALA A 223 -0.43 -12.12 9.56
N VAL A 224 -1.58 -12.54 10.08
CA VAL A 224 -2.51 -11.67 10.81
C VAL A 224 -1.91 -11.31 12.15
N ILE A 225 -1.59 -10.04 12.35
CA ILE A 225 -0.90 -9.56 13.55
C ILE A 225 -1.82 -8.84 14.53
N ALA A 226 -2.90 -8.25 14.02
CA ALA A 226 -3.95 -7.65 14.84
C ALA A 226 -5.29 -7.72 14.11
N VAL A 227 -6.36 -7.96 14.87
CA VAL A 227 -7.73 -7.86 14.38
C VAL A 227 -8.46 -6.82 15.22
N ILE A 228 -9.16 -5.90 14.57
CA ILE A 228 -9.98 -4.88 15.21
C ILE A 228 -11.44 -5.12 14.84
N GLN A 229 -12.32 -5.23 15.83
CA GLN A 229 -13.76 -5.09 15.64
C GLN A 229 -14.11 -3.61 15.55
N ALA A 230 -14.68 -3.18 14.43
CA ALA A 230 -14.97 -1.79 14.20
C ALA A 230 -16.06 -1.27 15.14
N ASN A 231 -15.89 -0.03 15.60
CA ASN A 231 -16.89 0.64 16.41
C ASN A 231 -18.02 1.26 15.56
N THR A 232 -18.57 0.49 14.63
CA THR A 232 -19.74 0.84 13.79
C THR A 232 -21.00 0.15 14.31
N ARG A 233 -22.18 0.54 13.84
CA ARG A 233 -23.42 -0.19 14.14
C ARG A 233 -23.25 -1.69 13.83
N PRO A 234 -23.73 -2.59 14.71
CA PRO A 234 -23.65 -4.02 14.46
C PRO A 234 -24.65 -4.43 13.37
N TYR A 235 -24.48 -5.65 12.88
CA TYR A 235 -25.44 -6.29 11.98
C TYR A 235 -25.74 -7.70 12.46
N ALA A 236 -26.97 -8.16 12.24
CA ALA A 236 -27.37 -9.53 12.51
C ALA A 236 -26.99 -10.39 11.30
N ARG A 237 -26.10 -11.37 11.51
CA ARG A 237 -25.73 -12.36 10.49
C ARG A 237 -26.50 -13.64 10.75
N VAL A 238 -27.52 -13.91 9.93
CA VAL A 238 -28.47 -15.00 10.13
C VAL A 238 -28.54 -15.96 8.95
N TYR A 239 -28.98 -17.18 9.22
CA TYR A 239 -29.19 -18.22 8.21
C TYR A 239 -30.67 -18.30 7.84
N VAL A 240 -31.02 -17.72 6.70
CA VAL A 240 -32.38 -17.67 6.15
C VAL A 240 -32.73 -19.03 5.55
N PRO A 241 -33.79 -19.72 6.02
CA PRO A 241 -34.25 -20.96 5.39
C PRO A 241 -34.70 -20.76 3.94
N GLU A 242 -34.42 -21.74 3.08
CA GLU A 242 -34.74 -21.70 1.64
C GLU A 242 -36.18 -21.25 1.31
N PRO A 243 -37.24 -21.66 2.03
CA PRO A 243 -38.60 -21.24 1.72
C PRO A 243 -38.83 -19.72 1.76
N TYR A 244 -38.03 -18.99 2.54
CA TYR A 244 -38.14 -17.53 2.67
C TYR A 244 -37.22 -16.76 1.71
N ARG A 245 -36.35 -17.45 0.97
CA ARG A 245 -35.30 -16.83 0.14
C ARG A 245 -35.87 -15.90 -0.94
N VAL A 246 -37.00 -16.28 -1.56
CA VAL A 246 -37.63 -15.51 -2.65
C VAL A 246 -38.17 -14.18 -2.15
N ALA A 247 -38.69 -14.14 -0.92
CA ALA A 247 -39.27 -12.94 -0.30
C ALA A 247 -38.22 -12.00 0.31
N MET A 248 -36.94 -12.39 0.33
CA MET A 248 -35.85 -11.63 0.94
C MET A 248 -35.05 -10.86 -0.11
N LEU A 249 -35.45 -9.62 -0.33
CA LEU A 249 -34.79 -8.66 -1.23
C LEU A 249 -34.04 -7.59 -0.42
N PRO A 250 -32.81 -7.20 -0.82
CA PRO A 250 -32.07 -6.14 -0.15
C PRO A 250 -32.92 -4.88 0.05
N GLY A 251 -32.88 -4.33 1.25
CA GLY A 251 -33.70 -3.21 1.70
C GLY A 251 -34.96 -3.61 2.48
N LYS A 252 -35.38 -4.89 2.46
CA LYS A 252 -36.50 -5.38 3.28
C LYS A 252 -36.20 -5.17 4.77
N GLN A 253 -37.20 -4.68 5.50
CA GLN A 253 -37.16 -4.52 6.95
C GLN A 253 -37.67 -5.80 7.61
N ALA A 254 -37.05 -6.18 8.72
CA ALA A 254 -37.47 -7.31 9.54
C ALA A 254 -37.19 -7.01 11.02
N ALA A 255 -38.04 -7.54 11.91
CA ALA A 255 -37.80 -7.44 13.34
C ALA A 255 -36.66 -8.38 13.75
N VAL A 256 -35.62 -7.81 14.37
CA VAL A 256 -34.45 -8.53 14.88
C VAL A 256 -34.52 -8.55 16.40
N HIS A 257 -34.71 -9.74 16.95
CA HIS A 257 -34.65 -10.01 18.37
C HIS A 257 -33.21 -10.36 18.74
N VAL A 258 -32.67 -9.67 19.74
CA VAL A 258 -31.35 -9.97 20.30
C VAL A 258 -31.56 -10.58 21.67
N ASP A 259 -30.96 -11.74 21.92
CA ASP A 259 -31.11 -12.41 23.21
C ASP A 259 -30.65 -11.50 24.36
N GLY A 260 -31.51 -11.37 25.38
CA GLY A 260 -31.28 -10.47 26.52
C GLY A 260 -31.79 -9.03 26.34
N VAL A 261 -32.32 -8.67 25.16
CA VAL A 261 -32.99 -7.37 24.93
C VAL A 261 -34.48 -7.62 24.74
N SER A 262 -35.32 -6.87 25.47
CA SER A 262 -36.77 -7.10 25.48
C SER A 262 -37.50 -6.54 24.25
N GLN A 263 -36.98 -5.47 23.64
CA GLN A 263 -37.58 -4.85 22.46
C GLN A 263 -36.83 -5.30 21.19
N PRO A 264 -37.54 -5.71 20.13
CA PRO A 264 -36.90 -5.98 18.86
C PRO A 264 -36.36 -4.70 18.23
N PHE A 265 -35.29 -4.85 17.47
CA PHE A 265 -34.76 -3.80 16.62
C PHE A 265 -35.30 -3.94 15.20
N GLU A 266 -35.55 -2.81 14.54
CA GLU A 266 -35.89 -2.81 13.13
C GLU A 266 -34.60 -2.96 12.29
N GLY A 267 -34.35 -4.18 11.81
CA GLY A 267 -33.18 -4.48 10.99
C GLY A 267 -33.49 -4.34 9.51
N LYS A 268 -32.53 -3.80 8.75
CA LYS A 268 -32.65 -3.65 7.29
C LYS A 268 -31.73 -4.64 6.58
N LEU A 269 -32.30 -5.50 5.74
CA LEU A 269 -31.53 -6.48 4.96
C LEU A 269 -30.54 -5.76 4.05
N ARG A 270 -29.23 -5.89 4.31
CA ARG A 270 -28.17 -5.28 3.47
C ARG A 270 -27.75 -6.21 2.35
N TRP A 271 -27.71 -7.51 2.62
CA TRP A 271 -27.17 -8.51 1.72
C TRP A 271 -27.69 -9.90 2.08
N ILE A 272 -27.90 -10.74 1.07
CA ILE A 272 -28.23 -12.16 1.21
C ILE A 272 -27.46 -12.96 0.16
N ALA A 273 -26.94 -14.11 0.56
CA ALA A 273 -26.19 -15.00 -0.31
C ALA A 273 -27.03 -15.47 -1.51
N THR A 274 -26.37 -15.63 -2.65
CA THR A 274 -26.96 -16.23 -3.86
C THR A 274 -26.85 -17.76 -3.81
N GLU A 275 -25.74 -18.27 -3.28
CA GLU A 275 -25.51 -19.70 -3.13
C GLU A 275 -26.00 -20.17 -1.75
N PRO A 276 -26.69 -21.31 -1.67
CA PRO A 276 -27.06 -21.89 -0.40
C PRO A 276 -25.84 -22.48 0.29
N ALA A 277 -25.80 -22.38 1.62
CA ALA A 277 -24.88 -23.09 2.48
C ALA A 277 -25.62 -24.17 3.27
N PHE A 278 -24.87 -25.16 3.76
CA PHE A 278 -25.34 -26.02 4.84
C PHE A 278 -25.17 -25.27 6.17
N THR A 279 -26.12 -25.44 7.09
CA THR A 279 -25.98 -24.90 8.45
C THR A 279 -24.67 -25.41 9.09
N PRO A 280 -23.79 -24.54 9.61
CA PRO A 280 -22.65 -24.98 10.40
C PRO A 280 -23.20 -25.73 11.63
N TYR A 281 -22.84 -27.00 11.79
CA TYR A 281 -23.48 -27.91 12.74
C TYR A 281 -23.23 -27.49 14.21
N TYR A 282 -24.25 -26.90 14.85
CA TYR A 282 -24.50 -26.90 16.31
C TYR A 282 -26.01 -27.13 16.60
N ALA A 283 -26.71 -27.87 15.73
CA ALA A 283 -28.13 -28.17 15.91
C ALA A 283 -28.32 -29.46 16.72
N LEU A 284 -28.64 -29.30 18.01
CA LEU A 284 -29.21 -30.33 18.87
C LEU A 284 -30.69 -30.57 18.51
N ASN A 285 -30.99 -31.09 17.32
CA ASN A 285 -32.32 -31.59 16.96
C ASN A 285 -32.25 -32.76 15.97
N GLU A 286 -33.18 -33.70 16.11
CA GLU A 286 -33.17 -35.03 15.50
C GLU A 286 -33.50 -35.04 13.98
N ASP A 287 -34.01 -33.92 13.42
CA ASP A 287 -34.59 -33.85 12.06
C ASP A 287 -33.74 -33.15 10.97
N ASP A 288 -32.57 -32.57 11.29
CA ASP A 288 -31.90 -31.59 10.41
C ASP A 288 -30.68 -32.11 9.64
N ARG A 289 -30.88 -33.00 8.66
CA ARG A 289 -29.78 -33.50 7.80
C ARG A 289 -29.72 -33.00 6.36
N ALA A 290 -30.63 -32.12 5.89
CA ALA A 290 -30.54 -31.56 4.53
C ALA A 290 -31.32 -30.23 4.34
N ARG A 291 -31.22 -29.26 5.25
CA ARG A 291 -31.89 -27.95 5.07
C ARG A 291 -30.92 -26.93 4.46
N LEU A 292 -31.23 -26.48 3.24
CA LEU A 292 -30.53 -25.39 2.58
C LEU A 292 -30.85 -24.07 3.31
N VAL A 293 -29.81 -23.30 3.61
CA VAL A 293 -29.93 -21.96 4.20
C VAL A 293 -29.12 -20.95 3.41
N TYR A 294 -29.53 -19.69 3.46
CA TYR A 294 -28.85 -18.58 2.81
C TYR A 294 -28.36 -17.61 3.88
N LEU A 295 -27.07 -17.29 3.87
CA LEU A 295 -26.51 -16.31 4.79
C LEU A 295 -27.07 -14.93 4.45
N ALA A 296 -27.65 -14.25 5.43
CA ALA A 296 -28.18 -12.90 5.28
C ALA A 296 -27.64 -11.99 6.38
N GLU A 297 -27.46 -10.72 6.05
CA GLU A 297 -27.01 -9.69 6.97
C GLU A 297 -28.06 -8.59 7.08
N PHE A 298 -28.44 -8.24 8.30
CA PHE A 298 -29.36 -7.15 8.59
C PHE A 298 -28.63 -6.07 9.38
N ASP A 299 -28.49 -4.87 8.79
CA ASP A 299 -27.97 -3.72 9.51
C ASP A 299 -28.96 -3.33 10.62
N LEU A 300 -28.44 -3.16 11.84
CA LEU A 300 -29.22 -2.69 12.98
C LEU A 300 -29.07 -1.18 13.16
N PRO A 301 -30.01 -0.54 13.87
CA PRO A 301 -29.96 0.90 14.09
C PRO A 301 -28.92 1.25 15.17
N ASP A 302 -28.58 2.53 15.30
CA ASP A 302 -27.47 2.98 16.15
C ASP A 302 -27.69 2.72 17.65
N GLU A 303 -28.93 2.51 18.09
CA GLU A 303 -29.27 2.14 19.46
C GLU A 303 -28.69 0.77 19.85
N ALA A 304 -28.47 -0.11 18.86
CA ALA A 304 -27.85 -1.42 19.08
C ALA A 304 -26.31 -1.34 19.24
N ARG A 305 -25.69 -0.16 19.12
CA ARG A 305 -24.22 -0.01 19.04
C ARG A 305 -23.47 -0.53 20.26
N SER A 306 -24.06 -0.45 21.45
CA SER A 306 -23.45 -0.92 22.71
C SER A 306 -23.56 -2.43 22.92
N LEU A 307 -24.32 -3.14 22.08
CA LEU A 307 -24.48 -4.58 22.21
C LEU A 307 -23.18 -5.31 21.82
N PRO A 308 -22.77 -6.32 22.59
CA PRO A 308 -21.56 -7.07 22.29
C PRO A 308 -21.76 -8.00 21.09
N SER A 309 -20.72 -8.14 20.26
CA SER A 309 -20.70 -9.12 19.17
C SER A 309 -20.79 -10.56 19.72
N GLY A 310 -21.27 -11.50 18.91
CA GLY A 310 -21.42 -12.91 19.23
C GLY A 310 -22.71 -13.28 19.96
N VAL A 311 -23.55 -12.31 20.35
CA VAL A 311 -24.85 -12.57 20.99
C VAL A 311 -25.79 -13.23 19.97
N PRO A 312 -26.54 -14.29 20.34
CA PRO A 312 -27.54 -14.88 19.45
C PRO A 312 -28.64 -13.88 19.07
N VAL A 313 -29.06 -13.95 17.81
CA VAL A 313 -30.13 -13.12 17.26
C VAL A 313 -31.12 -13.94 16.46
N GLN A 314 -32.37 -13.48 16.43
CA GLN A 314 -33.47 -14.09 15.72
C GLN A 314 -34.15 -13.03 14.86
N VAL A 315 -34.24 -13.28 13.55
CA VAL A 315 -34.91 -12.38 12.61
C VAL A 315 -36.24 -13.00 12.24
N GLU A 316 -37.33 -12.26 12.44
CA GLU A 316 -38.67 -12.71 12.04
C GLU A 316 -38.80 -12.71 10.51
N MET A 317 -39.38 -13.78 9.99
CA MET A 317 -39.51 -14.05 8.57
C MET A 317 -40.98 -14.00 8.16
N SER A 318 -41.32 -13.09 7.26
CA SER A 318 -42.65 -13.01 6.64
C SER A 318 -42.58 -13.27 5.13
N ILE A 319 -43.53 -14.06 4.62
CA ILE A 319 -43.68 -14.44 3.20
C ILE A 319 -44.58 -13.44 2.44
N GLU A 320 -45.10 -12.40 3.11
CA GLU A 320 -45.89 -11.34 2.46
C GLU A 320 -45.14 -10.62 1.32
#